data_AF-A0A554LVN2-F1
#
_entry.id   AF-A0A554LVN2-F1
#
_cell.length_a   1.000
_cell.length_b   1.000
_cell.length_c   1.000
_cell.angle_alpha   90.00
_cell.angle_beta   90.00
_cell.angle_gamma   90.00
#
_symmetry.space_group_name_H-M   'P 1'
#
loop_
_entity.id
_entity.type
_entity.pdbx_description
1 polymer ?
#
loop_
_entity_poly.entity_id
_entity_poly.type
_entity_poly.pdbx_seq_one_letter_code
_entity_poly.pdbx_strand_id
1 'polypeptide(L)'
;MGNLNPPGHTFPTDHIYFYLANNIQPPLYSPGDLTITEIGVGGNLTQGISDYSITLQNCSEFEVYFLHVTSISTKLSDEFTSPFEWDNTYTTGGNTYRNYGKSVNISVSGGEQIGTVGGNPGQSSFDMGAYDTRVTLNFANSGRWTIYNTIHTVCPIDYYSETLKSTLTAMFGDYDGSPKRTVEPVCGTVEQDVANTAQGAWFLKGTDNSWSGEDTHLALVHHNVNPNTPVFSVGNSLSASNLPKGVYEFSAQGSGLINRDFDDVTSDNNIYCYQMDGQGWVEGSITILVQLSTSTILKIERGADSACGSGPWSFTGSVSEFER
;
A
#
# COMPACT_ATOMS: atom_id res chain seq x y z
N MET A 1 6.43 -1.22 -5.32
CA MET A 1 6.12 -0.68 -3.98
C MET A 1 5.48 0.68 -4.11
N GLY A 2 4.73 1.07 -3.09
CA GLY A 2 4.07 2.35 -2.96
C GLY A 2 2.74 2.48 -3.68
N ASN A 3 2.17 1.36 -4.17
CA ASN A 3 0.88 1.38 -4.86
C ASN A 3 -0.24 1.83 -3.90
N LEU A 4 -1.29 2.43 -4.45
CA LEU A 4 -2.44 2.94 -3.69
C LEU A 4 -3.71 2.33 -4.27
N ASN A 5 -4.53 1.75 -3.40
CA ASN A 5 -5.84 1.20 -3.73
C ASN A 5 -6.77 1.25 -2.50
N PRO A 6 -7.15 2.47 -2.06
CA PRO A 6 -8.00 2.61 -0.89
C PRO A 6 -9.37 1.94 -1.12
N PRO A 7 -9.98 1.41 -0.05
CA PRO A 7 -9.55 1.59 1.33
C PRO A 7 -8.60 0.47 1.82
N GLY A 8 -8.30 -0.54 1.00
CA GLY A 8 -7.46 -1.67 1.41
C GLY A 8 -5.95 -1.34 1.43
N HIS A 9 -5.54 -0.42 0.55
CA HIS A 9 -4.18 0.10 0.46
C HIS A 9 -4.24 1.64 0.41
N THR A 10 -4.58 2.24 1.55
CA THR A 10 -4.63 3.70 1.66
C THR A 10 -3.22 4.27 1.80
N PHE A 11 -2.32 3.56 2.49
CA PHE A 11 -0.92 3.90 2.53
C PHE A 11 -0.14 3.26 1.37
N PRO A 12 1.02 3.81 1.01
CA PRO A 12 1.90 3.22 0.01
C PRO A 12 2.22 1.75 0.35
N THR A 13 1.96 0.80 -0.55
CA THR A 13 2.18 -0.63 -0.24
C THR A 13 3.65 -1.01 -0.09
N ASP A 14 3.92 -1.92 0.84
CA ASP A 14 5.26 -2.42 1.20
C ASP A 14 5.78 -3.58 0.34
N HIS A 15 5.04 -3.95 -0.71
CA HIS A 15 5.37 -5.05 -1.61
C HIS A 15 5.28 -4.61 -3.08
N ILE A 16 5.77 -5.46 -3.98
CA ILE A 16 5.62 -5.35 -5.43
C ILE A 16 4.57 -6.33 -5.93
N TYR A 17 4.07 -6.06 -7.13
CA TYR A 17 3.07 -6.88 -7.82
C TYR A 17 3.67 -7.45 -9.09
N PHE A 18 3.48 -8.74 -9.29
CA PHE A 18 3.61 -9.39 -10.59
C PHE A 18 2.20 -9.55 -11.17
N TYR A 19 1.82 -8.67 -12.10
CA TYR A 19 0.56 -8.81 -12.84
C TYR A 19 0.69 -9.88 -13.91
N LEU A 20 -0.18 -10.88 -13.84
CA LEU A 20 -0.17 -12.04 -14.71
C LEU A 20 -1.10 -11.81 -15.91
N ALA A 21 -0.55 -11.90 -17.12
CA ALA A 21 -1.34 -11.77 -18.35
C ALA A 21 -2.17 -13.03 -18.64
N ASN A 22 -3.33 -12.87 -19.27
CA ASN A 22 -4.11 -13.98 -19.86
C ASN A 22 -4.60 -15.07 -18.90
N ASN A 23 -4.84 -14.76 -17.62
CA ASN A 23 -5.33 -15.72 -16.61
C ASN A 23 -4.50 -17.02 -16.56
N ILE A 24 -3.20 -16.92 -16.79
CA ILE A 24 -2.29 -18.06 -16.68
C ILE A 24 -2.10 -18.45 -15.19
N GLN A 25 -1.73 -19.70 -14.96
CA GLN A 25 -1.39 -20.23 -13.64
C GLN A 25 0.06 -20.72 -13.61
N PRO A 26 1.06 -19.82 -13.62
CA PRO A 26 2.46 -20.21 -13.65
C PRO A 26 2.87 -20.88 -12.34
N PRO A 27 3.85 -21.81 -12.41
CA PRO A 27 4.48 -22.36 -11.22
C PRO A 27 5.22 -21.26 -10.43
N LEU A 28 5.10 -21.32 -9.11
CA LEU A 28 5.85 -20.49 -8.17
C LEU A 28 7.06 -21.28 -7.65
N TYR A 29 8.24 -20.67 -7.73
CA TYR A 29 9.50 -21.28 -7.32
C TYR A 29 10.13 -20.51 -6.17
N SER A 30 10.83 -21.22 -5.28
CA SER A 30 11.66 -20.58 -4.25
C SER A 30 12.78 -19.76 -4.91
N PRO A 31 13.00 -18.49 -4.50
CA PRO A 31 14.00 -17.62 -5.12
C PRO A 31 15.44 -17.97 -4.71
N GLY A 32 15.62 -18.83 -3.70
CA GLY A 32 16.92 -19.28 -3.22
C GLY A 32 16.77 -20.45 -2.25
N ASP A 33 17.90 -20.85 -1.65
CA ASP A 33 17.91 -21.82 -0.56
C ASP A 33 17.42 -21.13 0.71
N LEU A 34 16.20 -21.46 1.13
CA LEU A 34 15.47 -20.76 2.20
C LEU A 34 14.75 -21.76 3.11
N THR A 35 14.34 -21.29 4.28
CA THR A 35 13.40 -22.00 5.15
C THR A 35 12.07 -21.27 5.09
N ILE A 36 11.00 -21.98 4.73
CA ILE A 36 9.64 -21.49 4.93
C ILE A 36 9.37 -21.54 6.44
N THR A 37 9.06 -20.39 7.02
CA THR A 37 8.83 -20.21 8.45
C THR A 37 7.36 -20.03 8.79
N GLU A 38 6.54 -19.62 7.82
CA GLU A 38 5.11 -19.40 8.03
C GLU A 38 4.32 -19.74 6.76
N ILE A 39 3.17 -20.38 6.96
CA ILE A 39 2.15 -20.52 5.91
C ILE A 39 0.82 -20.04 6.50
N GLY A 40 0.16 -19.15 5.77
CA GLY A 40 -1.18 -18.65 6.08
C GLY A 40 -2.14 -18.87 4.93
N VAL A 41 -3.43 -18.73 5.23
CA VAL A 41 -4.52 -18.69 4.26
C VAL A 41 -5.38 -17.50 4.58
N GLY A 42 -5.57 -16.62 3.59
CA GLY A 42 -6.56 -15.57 3.59
C GLY A 42 -7.70 -15.95 2.65
N GLY A 43 -8.95 -15.78 3.07
CA GLY A 43 -10.07 -16.06 2.18
C GLY A 43 -11.26 -15.15 2.41
N ASN A 44 -11.85 -14.68 1.31
CA ASN A 44 -13.17 -14.08 1.30
C ASN A 44 -14.21 -15.22 1.26
N LEU A 45 -14.79 -15.53 2.42
CA LEU A 45 -15.81 -16.56 2.58
C LEU A 45 -17.10 -16.24 1.82
N THR A 46 -17.41 -14.95 1.63
CA THR A 46 -18.58 -14.51 0.86
C THR A 46 -18.43 -14.83 -0.62
N GLN A 47 -17.22 -14.68 -1.17
CA GLN A 47 -16.92 -14.93 -2.58
C GLN A 47 -16.44 -16.36 -2.84
N GLY A 48 -16.11 -17.12 -1.79
CA GLY A 48 -15.57 -18.47 -1.92
C GLY A 48 -14.17 -18.51 -2.51
N ILE A 49 -13.39 -17.44 -2.34
CA ILE A 49 -12.03 -17.31 -2.86
C ILE A 49 -11.05 -17.30 -1.68
N SER A 50 -9.97 -18.05 -1.79
CA SER A 50 -8.87 -18.05 -0.84
C SER A 50 -7.53 -18.17 -1.56
N ASP A 51 -6.49 -17.67 -0.92
CA ASP A 51 -5.09 -17.85 -1.31
C ASP A 51 -4.23 -18.09 -0.08
N TYR A 52 -3.00 -18.50 -0.35
CA TYR A 52 -1.96 -18.72 0.62
C TYR A 52 -1.05 -17.50 0.73
N SER A 53 -0.58 -17.27 1.95
CA SER A 53 0.63 -16.50 2.22
C SER A 53 1.76 -17.45 2.60
N ILE A 54 2.99 -17.14 2.18
CA ILE A 54 4.19 -17.91 2.51
C ILE A 54 5.29 -16.94 2.93
N THR A 55 5.85 -17.13 4.12
CA THR A 55 7.03 -16.38 4.59
C THR A 55 8.25 -17.28 4.55
N LEU A 56 9.35 -16.78 3.99
CA LEU A 56 10.61 -17.49 3.85
C LEU A 56 11.76 -16.66 4.43
N GLN A 57 12.69 -17.33 5.10
CA GLN A 57 13.84 -16.72 5.74
C GLN A 57 15.11 -17.52 5.45
N ASN A 58 16.24 -16.83 5.32
CA ASN A 58 17.59 -17.43 5.35
C ASN A 58 18.31 -17.16 6.68
N CYS A 59 17.94 -16.09 7.37
CA CYS A 59 18.43 -15.70 8.69
C CYS A 59 17.35 -14.91 9.44
N SER A 60 17.60 -14.55 10.69
CA SER A 60 16.65 -13.79 11.51
C SER A 60 16.51 -12.32 11.12
N GLU A 61 17.37 -11.80 10.23
CA GLU A 61 17.40 -10.39 9.85
C GLU A 61 16.66 -10.13 8.53
N PHE A 62 16.45 -11.15 7.71
CA PHE A 62 15.87 -11.01 6.38
C PHE A 62 14.74 -12.02 6.15
N GLU A 63 13.61 -11.50 5.70
CA GLU A 63 12.48 -12.30 5.27
C GLU A 63 11.93 -11.82 3.93
N VAL A 64 11.47 -12.78 3.13
CA VAL A 64 10.70 -12.55 1.92
C VAL A 64 9.35 -13.21 2.10
N TYR A 65 8.29 -12.52 1.70
CA TYR A 65 6.94 -13.05 1.80
C TYR A 65 6.20 -12.95 0.47
N PHE A 66 5.32 -13.91 0.28
CA PHE A 66 4.52 -14.14 -0.90
C PHE A 66 3.05 -14.11 -0.51
N LEU A 67 2.23 -13.28 -1.16
CA LEU A 67 0.78 -13.26 -1.01
C LEU A 67 0.11 -13.61 -2.34
N HIS A 68 -1.18 -13.93 -2.30
CA HIS A 68 -1.95 -14.36 -3.46
C HIS A 68 -1.39 -15.61 -4.17
N VAL A 69 -0.80 -16.52 -3.39
CA VAL A 69 -0.38 -17.84 -3.88
C VAL A 69 -1.61 -18.73 -4.01
N THR A 70 -1.90 -19.25 -5.20
CA THR A 70 -3.17 -19.95 -5.48
C THR A 70 -3.14 -21.44 -5.17
N SER A 71 -1.95 -22.03 -5.09
CA SER A 71 -1.75 -23.38 -4.53
C SER A 71 -0.37 -23.54 -3.93
N ILE A 72 -0.24 -24.48 -2.98
CA ILE A 72 1.04 -24.91 -2.40
C ILE A 72 1.40 -26.33 -2.85
N SER A 73 2.69 -26.64 -2.90
CA SER A 73 3.17 -27.98 -3.27
C SER A 73 2.81 -29.04 -2.21
N THR A 74 2.87 -30.32 -2.58
CA THR A 74 2.58 -31.44 -1.65
C THR A 74 3.44 -31.38 -0.39
N LYS A 75 4.72 -31.06 -0.55
CA LYS A 75 5.68 -30.91 0.55
C LYS A 75 5.21 -29.87 1.59
N LEU A 76 4.62 -28.77 1.13
CA LEU A 76 4.09 -27.73 2.02
C LEU A 76 2.73 -28.15 2.60
N SER A 77 1.85 -28.75 1.79
CA SER A 77 0.53 -29.16 2.28
C SER A 77 0.57 -30.29 3.31
N ASP A 78 1.56 -31.18 3.23
CA ASP A 78 1.76 -32.27 4.19
C ASP A 78 2.12 -31.72 5.59
N GLU A 79 2.89 -30.63 5.62
CA GLU A 79 3.26 -29.91 6.84
C GLU A 79 2.17 -28.93 7.28
N PHE A 80 1.41 -28.33 6.36
CA PHE A 80 0.36 -27.34 6.63
C PHE A 80 -0.99 -27.98 7.02
N THR A 81 -0.97 -28.77 8.10
CA THR A 81 -2.14 -29.45 8.68
C THR A 81 -2.55 -28.86 10.04
N SER A 82 -3.80 -29.03 10.43
CA SER A 82 -4.31 -28.59 11.74
C SER A 82 -3.58 -29.28 12.92
N PRO A 83 -3.45 -28.65 14.10
CA PRO A 83 -4.04 -27.36 14.50
C PRO A 83 -3.30 -26.15 13.91
N PHE A 84 -4.05 -25.07 13.70
CA PHE A 84 -3.52 -23.77 13.30
C PHE A 84 -3.22 -22.93 14.55
N GLU A 85 -2.17 -22.11 14.48
CA GLU A 85 -1.75 -21.23 15.58
C GLU A 85 -2.66 -20.00 15.69
N TRP A 86 -3.15 -19.52 14.56
CA TRP A 86 -4.21 -18.50 14.50
C TRP A 86 -5.31 -18.93 13.54
N ASP A 87 -6.53 -18.48 13.84
CA ASP A 87 -7.72 -18.69 13.02
C ASP A 87 -8.78 -17.66 13.42
N ASN A 88 -8.89 -16.60 12.62
CA ASN A 88 -9.76 -15.46 12.90
C ASN A 88 -10.74 -15.27 11.75
N THR A 89 -11.99 -14.95 12.08
CA THR A 89 -13.02 -14.58 11.11
C THR A 89 -13.50 -13.17 11.41
N TYR A 90 -13.56 -12.31 10.40
CA TYR A 90 -13.99 -10.92 10.54
C TYR A 90 -14.81 -10.48 9.32
N THR A 91 -15.55 -9.38 9.45
CA THR A 91 -16.36 -8.82 8.37
C THR A 91 -15.99 -7.36 8.15
N THR A 92 -15.72 -6.98 6.89
CA THR A 92 -15.47 -5.59 6.50
C THR A 92 -16.00 -5.35 5.08
N GLY A 93 -16.50 -4.13 4.81
CA GLY A 93 -17.00 -3.76 3.49
C GLY A 93 -18.10 -4.69 2.95
N GLY A 94 -18.91 -5.30 3.83
CA GLY A 94 -19.95 -6.26 3.45
C GLY A 94 -19.48 -7.67 3.09
N ASN A 95 -18.19 -7.97 3.23
CA ASN A 95 -17.60 -9.28 2.97
C ASN A 95 -17.11 -9.93 4.27
N THR A 96 -17.26 -11.24 4.40
CA THR A 96 -16.71 -12.02 5.50
C THR A 96 -15.39 -12.66 5.07
N TYR A 97 -14.38 -12.51 5.91
CA TYR A 97 -13.04 -13.03 5.70
C TYR A 97 -12.68 -14.02 6.80
N ARG A 98 -11.89 -15.03 6.45
CA ARG A 98 -11.19 -15.89 7.41
C ARG A 98 -9.70 -15.84 7.11
N ASN A 99 -8.91 -15.70 8.16
CA ASN A 99 -7.46 -15.76 8.10
C ASN A 99 -6.98 -16.79 9.12
N TYR A 100 -6.24 -17.79 8.67
CA TYR A 100 -5.69 -18.82 9.55
C TYR A 100 -4.31 -19.26 9.06
N GLY A 101 -3.51 -19.83 9.95
CA GLY A 101 -2.20 -20.33 9.58
C GLY A 101 -1.38 -20.80 10.76
N LYS A 102 -0.12 -21.12 10.49
CA LYS A 102 0.84 -21.53 11.51
C LYS A 102 2.28 -21.32 11.08
N SER A 103 3.14 -21.25 12.08
CA SER A 103 4.58 -21.41 11.91
C SER A 103 4.91 -22.82 11.39
N VAL A 104 5.89 -22.90 10.49
CA VAL A 104 6.42 -24.15 9.95
C VAL A 104 7.96 -24.08 9.90
N ASN A 105 8.62 -25.19 9.59
CA ASN A 105 10.07 -25.22 9.40
C ASN A 105 10.41 -26.15 8.23
N ILE A 106 10.31 -25.61 7.01
CA ILE A 106 10.43 -26.39 5.77
C ILE A 106 11.56 -25.80 4.93
N SER A 107 12.68 -26.52 4.82
CA SER A 107 13.76 -26.10 3.92
C SER A 107 13.37 -26.32 2.46
N VAL A 108 13.61 -25.33 1.60
CA VAL A 108 13.39 -25.36 0.15
C VAL A 108 14.66 -24.92 -0.58
N SER A 109 14.94 -25.53 -1.73
CA SER A 109 16.10 -25.15 -2.55
C SER A 109 15.75 -24.05 -3.55
N GLY A 110 16.73 -23.26 -3.99
CA GLY A 110 16.55 -22.31 -5.08
C GLY A 110 16.04 -23.01 -6.34
N GLY A 111 14.94 -22.51 -6.91
CA GLY A 111 14.28 -23.13 -8.07
C GLY A 111 13.39 -24.33 -7.74
N GLU A 112 13.22 -24.69 -6.47
CA GLU A 112 12.22 -25.69 -6.07
C GLU A 112 10.81 -25.12 -6.24
N GLN A 113 9.91 -25.88 -6.89
CA GLN A 113 8.52 -25.45 -7.03
C GLN A 113 7.80 -25.56 -5.68
N ILE A 114 7.31 -24.43 -5.17
CA ILE A 114 6.62 -24.33 -3.89
C ILE A 114 5.11 -24.12 -4.05
N GLY A 115 4.64 -23.81 -5.26
CA GLY A 115 3.21 -23.58 -5.48
C GLY A 115 2.87 -23.18 -6.91
N THR A 116 1.74 -22.48 -7.04
CA THR A 116 1.33 -21.74 -8.24
C THR A 116 0.74 -20.39 -7.86
N VAL A 117 0.72 -19.45 -8.80
CA VAL A 117 0.08 -18.14 -8.67
C VAL A 117 -0.84 -17.91 -9.86
N GLY A 118 -1.81 -16.99 -9.74
CA GLY A 118 -2.72 -16.70 -10.84
C GLY A 118 -3.76 -17.78 -11.12
N GLY A 119 -4.41 -17.65 -12.28
CA GLY A 119 -5.37 -18.64 -12.81
C GLY A 119 -6.80 -18.55 -12.28
N ASN A 120 -7.00 -17.98 -11.09
CA ASN A 120 -8.32 -17.87 -10.47
C ASN A 120 -8.95 -16.48 -10.74
N PRO A 121 -10.29 -16.40 -10.91
CA PRO A 121 -10.99 -15.13 -11.02
C PRO A 121 -10.67 -14.20 -9.85
N GLY A 122 -10.22 -12.98 -10.14
CA GLY A 122 -9.88 -11.97 -9.12
C GLY A 122 -8.49 -12.12 -8.49
N GLN A 123 -7.70 -13.14 -8.87
CA GLN A 123 -6.32 -13.34 -8.40
C GLN A 123 -5.35 -13.20 -9.58
N SER A 124 -5.28 -12.00 -10.17
CA SER A 124 -4.43 -11.70 -11.32
C SER A 124 -3.06 -11.14 -10.96
N SER A 125 -2.80 -10.87 -9.68
CA SER A 125 -1.49 -10.42 -9.18
C SER A 125 -0.92 -11.44 -8.20
N PHE A 126 0.39 -11.59 -8.26
CA PHE A 126 1.20 -12.23 -7.24
C PHE A 126 1.97 -11.14 -6.50
N ASP A 127 1.92 -11.16 -5.18
CA ASP A 127 2.50 -10.10 -4.37
C ASP A 127 3.76 -10.62 -3.69
N MET A 128 4.82 -9.83 -3.80
CA MET A 128 6.12 -10.16 -3.23
C MET A 128 6.64 -8.98 -2.44
N GLY A 129 6.92 -9.18 -1.16
CA GLY A 129 7.58 -8.18 -0.32
C GLY A 129 8.76 -8.77 0.41
N ALA A 130 9.57 -7.89 1.00
CA ALA A 130 10.71 -8.28 1.80
C ALA A 130 10.96 -7.27 2.92
N TYR A 131 11.46 -7.79 4.04
CA TYR A 131 11.92 -6.99 5.16
C TYR A 131 13.38 -7.34 5.48
N ASP A 132 14.18 -6.31 5.73
CA ASP A 132 15.55 -6.43 6.20
C ASP A 132 15.75 -5.54 7.42
N THR A 133 15.90 -6.15 8.61
CA THR A 133 16.03 -5.42 9.88
C THR A 133 17.33 -4.62 9.99
N ARG A 134 18.27 -4.80 9.05
CA ARG A 134 19.49 -3.99 8.92
C ARG A 134 19.24 -2.64 8.23
N VAL A 135 18.10 -2.48 7.57
CA VAL A 135 17.63 -1.23 6.95
C VAL A 135 16.51 -0.65 7.80
N THR A 136 16.48 0.67 7.99
CA THR A 136 15.39 1.33 8.71
C THR A 136 14.93 2.55 7.93
N LEU A 137 13.66 2.56 7.56
CA LEU A 137 12.96 3.68 6.95
C LEU A 137 12.65 4.76 8.01
N ASN A 138 12.72 6.03 7.61
CA ASN A 138 12.60 7.19 8.50
C ASN A 138 11.24 7.90 8.39
N PHE A 139 10.15 7.15 8.54
CA PHE A 139 8.81 7.73 8.62
C PHE A 139 8.72 8.87 9.63
N ALA A 140 7.96 9.93 9.31
CA ALA A 140 7.83 11.11 10.17
C ALA A 140 7.30 10.79 11.58
N ASN A 141 6.52 9.72 11.74
CA ASN A 141 6.24 9.11 13.03
C ASN A 141 6.46 7.58 13.01
N SER A 142 7.71 7.15 13.18
CA SER A 142 8.08 5.73 13.25
C SER A 142 7.35 4.93 14.33
N GLY A 143 6.88 5.57 15.42
CA GLY A 143 6.09 4.92 16.47
C GLY A 143 4.77 4.33 15.95
N ARG A 144 4.22 4.89 14.85
CA ARG A 144 3.02 4.38 14.18
C ARG A 144 3.24 3.08 13.39
N TRP A 145 4.48 2.79 13.06
CA TRP A 145 4.85 1.68 12.16
C TRP A 145 5.48 0.49 12.91
N THR A 146 5.28 0.40 14.21
CA THR A 146 5.97 -0.56 15.09
C THR A 146 5.32 -1.95 15.15
N ILE A 147 4.11 -2.10 14.65
CA ILE A 147 3.34 -3.36 14.71
C ILE A 147 3.68 -4.29 13.54
N TYR A 148 4.31 -3.75 12.49
CA TYR A 148 4.73 -4.48 11.31
C TYR A 148 6.22 -4.22 11.03
N ASN A 149 6.87 -5.13 10.31
CA ASN A 149 8.22 -4.92 9.81
C ASN A 149 8.26 -3.85 8.70
N THR A 150 7.20 -3.07 8.48
CA THR A 150 7.13 -1.99 7.46
C THR A 150 8.24 -0.95 7.60
N ILE A 151 8.73 -0.67 8.82
CA ILE A 151 9.92 0.18 9.01
C ILE A 151 11.21 -0.42 8.42
N HIS A 152 11.20 -1.71 8.11
CA HIS A 152 12.29 -2.49 7.56
C HIS A 152 12.02 -2.92 6.11
N THR A 153 11.01 -2.35 5.46
CA THR A 153 10.69 -2.68 4.06
C THR A 153 11.85 -2.34 3.15
N VAL A 154 12.18 -3.31 2.30
CA VAL A 154 13.20 -3.21 1.25
C VAL A 154 12.62 -3.70 -0.06
N CYS A 155 13.21 -3.27 -1.18
CA CYS A 155 12.83 -3.85 -2.46
C CYS A 155 13.25 -5.33 -2.51
N PRO A 156 12.33 -6.28 -2.69
CA PRO A 156 12.70 -7.70 -2.74
C PRO A 156 13.62 -8.03 -3.93
N ILE A 157 13.54 -7.24 -5.01
CA ILE A 157 14.35 -7.42 -6.22
C ILE A 157 15.83 -7.07 -6.00
N ASP A 158 16.15 -6.25 -4.99
CA ASP A 158 17.53 -5.88 -4.69
C ASP A 158 18.40 -7.07 -4.21
N TYR A 159 17.77 -8.15 -3.76
CA TYR A 159 18.44 -9.35 -3.24
C TYR A 159 18.66 -10.45 -4.28
N TYR A 160 18.17 -10.24 -5.51
CA TYR A 160 18.42 -11.16 -6.62
C TYR A 160 19.82 -10.96 -7.21
N SER A 161 20.34 -12.00 -7.86
CA SER A 161 21.55 -11.87 -8.68
C SER A 161 21.41 -10.74 -9.69
N GLU A 162 22.51 -10.05 -10.02
CA GLU A 162 22.51 -8.87 -10.90
C GLU A 162 21.73 -9.07 -12.21
N THR A 163 21.90 -10.24 -12.84
CA THR A 163 21.17 -10.60 -14.07
C THR A 163 19.65 -10.64 -13.87
N LEU A 164 19.18 -11.25 -12.79
CA LEU A 164 17.75 -11.34 -12.48
C LEU A 164 17.22 -9.99 -12.00
N LYS A 165 17.97 -9.28 -11.15
CA LYS A 165 17.64 -7.92 -10.72
C LYS A 165 17.41 -7.01 -11.94
N SER A 166 18.35 -6.96 -12.88
CA SER A 166 18.21 -6.15 -14.10
C SER A 166 16.99 -6.56 -14.94
N THR A 167 16.75 -7.87 -15.09
CA THR A 167 15.60 -8.40 -15.84
C THR A 167 14.26 -8.00 -15.21
N LEU A 168 14.14 -8.17 -13.88
CA LEU A 168 12.92 -7.88 -13.14
C LEU A 168 12.70 -6.37 -13.02
N THR A 169 13.76 -5.58 -12.80
CA THR A 169 13.66 -4.12 -12.74
C THR A 169 13.18 -3.51 -14.06
N ALA A 170 13.57 -4.07 -15.21
CA ALA A 170 13.07 -3.63 -16.52
C ALA A 170 11.55 -3.84 -16.70
N MET A 171 10.92 -4.65 -15.85
CA MET A 171 9.48 -4.89 -15.88
C MET A 171 8.68 -3.80 -15.14
N PHE A 172 9.27 -3.07 -14.20
CA PHE A 172 8.54 -2.08 -13.39
C PHE A 172 7.84 -1.00 -14.24
N GLY A 173 6.57 -0.79 -13.91
CA GLY A 173 5.66 0.12 -14.60
C GLY A 173 4.25 -0.04 -14.05
N ASP A 174 3.27 0.45 -14.80
CA ASP A 174 1.85 0.22 -14.51
C ASP A 174 1.46 -1.27 -14.71
N TYR A 175 0.21 -1.63 -14.42
CA TYR A 175 -0.28 -3.02 -14.42
C TYR A 175 -0.12 -3.75 -15.76
N ASP A 176 -0.09 -3.02 -16.88
CA ASP A 176 0.15 -3.53 -18.22
C ASP A 176 1.62 -3.37 -18.69
N GLY A 177 2.47 -2.85 -17.82
CA GLY A 177 3.87 -2.53 -18.06
C GLY A 177 4.11 -1.13 -18.64
N SER A 178 3.09 -0.28 -18.79
CA SER A 178 3.20 1.06 -19.38
C SER A 178 2.33 2.11 -18.66
N PRO A 179 2.86 3.29 -18.29
CA PRO A 179 4.24 3.71 -18.50
C PRO A 179 5.21 2.91 -17.61
N LYS A 180 6.47 2.87 -18.04
CA LYS A 180 7.56 2.33 -17.21
C LYS A 180 7.88 3.28 -16.09
N ARG A 181 8.15 2.73 -14.90
CA ARG A 181 8.78 3.51 -13.83
C ARG A 181 10.27 3.65 -14.16
N THR A 182 10.74 4.88 -14.17
CA THR A 182 12.14 5.20 -14.52
C THR A 182 12.84 6.09 -13.51
N VAL A 183 12.10 6.62 -12.54
CA VAL A 183 12.63 7.49 -11.48
C VAL A 183 13.07 6.61 -10.30
N GLU A 184 14.29 6.82 -9.82
CA GLU A 184 14.81 6.11 -8.65
C GLU A 184 14.07 6.53 -7.35
N PRO A 185 13.84 5.60 -6.40
CA PRO A 185 14.10 4.16 -6.52
C PRO A 185 13.15 3.49 -7.51
N VAL A 186 13.65 2.74 -8.50
CA VAL A 186 12.80 2.17 -9.57
C VAL A 186 11.80 1.14 -9.02
N CYS A 187 12.07 0.53 -7.87
CA CYS A 187 11.15 -0.39 -7.19
C CYS A 187 9.96 0.31 -6.49
N GLY A 188 9.98 1.64 -6.43
CA GLY A 188 9.00 2.45 -5.70
C GLY A 188 9.45 2.81 -4.29
N THR A 189 8.68 3.69 -3.64
CA THR A 189 8.97 4.20 -2.30
C THR A 189 7.74 4.04 -1.41
N VAL A 190 7.95 3.53 -0.19
CA VAL A 190 6.91 3.39 0.85
C VAL A 190 6.95 4.60 1.78
N GLU A 191 8.14 4.95 2.25
CA GLU A 191 8.41 6.14 3.06
C GLU A 191 8.44 7.40 2.18
N GLN A 192 7.30 8.08 2.07
CA GLN A 192 7.19 9.33 1.31
C GLN A 192 7.03 10.56 2.22
N ASP A 193 7.10 10.38 3.54
CA ASP A 193 6.91 11.44 4.52
C ASP A 193 7.99 12.53 4.42
N VAL A 194 7.56 13.79 4.43
CA VAL A 194 8.46 14.95 4.57
C VAL A 194 8.11 15.68 5.86
N ALA A 195 9.06 15.68 6.80
CA ALA A 195 8.85 16.25 8.14
C ALA A 195 8.45 17.73 8.09
N ASN A 196 7.49 18.13 8.93
CA ASN A 196 6.92 19.48 9.01
C ASN A 196 6.14 19.96 7.78
N THR A 197 5.75 19.04 6.90
CA THR A 197 4.95 19.33 5.70
C THR A 197 3.69 18.46 5.65
N ALA A 198 2.81 18.68 4.68
CA ALA A 198 1.64 17.84 4.47
C ALA A 198 1.98 16.48 3.82
N GLN A 199 3.14 16.30 3.19
CA GLN A 199 3.47 15.08 2.46
C GLN A 199 3.76 13.89 3.37
N GLY A 200 3.11 12.75 3.13
CA GLY A 200 3.29 11.46 3.82
C GLY A 200 1.97 10.80 4.27
N ALA A 201 2.10 9.84 5.19
CA ALA A 201 0.97 9.13 5.78
C ALA A 201 0.32 9.91 6.93
N TRP A 202 -0.99 9.79 7.06
CA TRP A 202 -1.81 10.49 8.04
C TRP A 202 -2.86 9.55 8.64
N PHE A 203 -2.77 9.35 9.96
CA PHE A 203 -3.67 8.49 10.72
C PHE A 203 -4.90 9.27 11.15
N LEU A 204 -6.08 8.66 11.12
CA LEU A 204 -7.28 9.34 11.57
C LEU A 204 -7.12 9.74 13.05
N LYS A 205 -7.38 11.00 13.39
CA LYS A 205 -7.13 11.47 14.75
C LYS A 205 -7.94 10.67 15.77
N GLY A 206 -7.28 10.21 16.83
CA GLY A 206 -7.90 9.44 17.89
C GLY A 206 -8.03 7.94 17.60
N THR A 207 -7.51 7.45 16.47
CA THR A 207 -7.29 6.01 16.27
C THR A 207 -5.94 5.61 16.85
N ASP A 208 -5.92 4.52 17.61
CA ASP A 208 -4.67 3.87 17.98
C ASP A 208 -4.19 2.96 16.85
N ASN A 209 -2.95 2.48 16.98
CA ASN A 209 -2.37 1.55 16.01
C ASN A 209 -2.88 0.12 16.23
N SER A 210 -3.76 -0.09 17.21
CA SER A 210 -4.15 -1.43 17.61
C SER A 210 -5.25 -1.91 16.68
N TRP A 211 -4.84 -2.72 15.70
CA TRP A 211 -5.69 -3.69 15.00
C TRP A 211 -6.59 -3.21 13.84
N SER A 212 -6.75 -1.93 13.55
CA SER A 212 -7.61 -1.49 12.43
C SER A 212 -6.80 -1.09 11.21
N GLY A 213 -7.01 -1.80 10.09
CA GLY A 213 -6.34 -1.56 8.81
C GLY A 213 -6.43 -0.13 8.28
N GLU A 214 -5.82 0.10 7.13
CA GLU A 214 -5.60 1.43 6.55
C GLU A 214 -6.88 2.14 6.06
N ASP A 215 -8.04 1.52 6.24
CA ASP A 215 -9.28 1.84 5.57
C ASP A 215 -9.87 3.19 6.00
N THR A 216 -9.49 3.71 7.16
CA THR A 216 -9.94 5.01 7.67
C THR A 216 -8.90 6.12 7.52
N HIS A 217 -7.72 5.83 6.98
CA HIS A 217 -6.60 6.75 6.99
C HIS A 217 -6.52 7.60 5.71
N LEU A 218 -5.42 8.33 5.56
CA LEU A 218 -5.18 9.24 4.46
C LEU A 218 -3.69 9.24 4.12
N ALA A 219 -3.35 9.27 2.83
CA ALA A 219 -1.99 9.55 2.39
C ALA A 219 -1.97 10.74 1.41
N LEU A 220 -1.02 11.64 1.61
CA LEU A 220 -0.72 12.76 0.71
C LEU A 220 0.67 12.49 0.14
N VAL A 221 0.76 11.79 -0.98
CA VAL A 221 2.01 11.19 -1.48
C VAL A 221 2.10 11.34 -2.99
N HIS A 222 3.14 10.83 -3.63
CA HIS A 222 3.27 10.80 -5.08
C HIS A 222 3.02 9.39 -5.62
N HIS A 223 2.58 9.35 -6.89
CA HIS A 223 2.21 8.13 -7.59
C HIS A 223 3.38 7.16 -7.71
N ASN A 224 3.10 5.86 -7.51
CA ASN A 224 4.10 4.81 -7.48
C ASN A 224 4.77 4.52 -8.84
N VAL A 225 4.15 4.88 -9.97
CA VAL A 225 4.77 4.76 -11.32
C VAL A 225 5.41 6.07 -11.79
N ASN A 226 4.70 7.21 -11.67
CA ASN A 226 5.21 8.54 -12.01
C ASN A 226 5.29 9.43 -10.76
N PRO A 227 6.46 9.51 -10.09
CA PRO A 227 6.63 10.31 -8.89
C PRO A 227 6.41 11.81 -9.04
N ASN A 228 6.25 12.34 -10.26
CA ASN A 228 5.93 13.76 -10.44
C ASN A 228 4.43 14.06 -10.31
N THR A 229 3.61 13.03 -10.12
CA THR A 229 2.16 13.17 -9.92
C THR A 229 1.85 13.03 -8.43
N PRO A 230 1.48 14.12 -7.73
CA PRO A 230 0.95 14.04 -6.38
C PRO A 230 -0.46 13.42 -6.36
N VAL A 231 -0.77 12.76 -5.26
CA VAL A 231 -1.91 11.88 -5.07
C VAL A 231 -2.46 11.99 -3.66
N PHE A 232 -3.76 12.26 -3.54
CA PHE A 232 -4.51 11.96 -2.33
C PHE A 232 -4.96 10.50 -2.38
N SER A 233 -4.56 9.69 -1.40
CA SER A 233 -5.12 8.37 -1.15
C SER A 233 -6.09 8.46 0.02
N VAL A 234 -7.38 8.40 -0.26
CA VAL A 234 -8.44 8.70 0.70
C VAL A 234 -9.16 7.42 1.12
N GLY A 235 -9.13 7.11 2.42
CA GLY A 235 -9.94 6.07 3.04
C GLY A 235 -11.42 6.47 3.25
N ASN A 236 -12.09 5.77 4.17
CA ASN A 236 -13.53 5.86 4.44
C ASN A 236 -13.92 6.99 5.42
N SER A 237 -12.96 7.69 6.02
CA SER A 237 -13.17 8.63 7.12
C SER A 237 -13.64 10.03 6.70
N LEU A 238 -13.71 10.32 5.39
CA LEU A 238 -14.12 11.62 4.85
C LEU A 238 -15.57 11.69 4.37
N SER A 239 -16.37 10.67 4.71
CA SER A 239 -17.79 10.59 4.37
C SER A 239 -18.64 11.75 4.90
N ALA A 240 -18.28 12.34 6.05
CA ALA A 240 -18.97 13.51 6.61
C ALA A 240 -18.90 14.76 5.70
N SER A 241 -17.84 14.86 4.89
CA SER A 241 -17.67 15.91 3.87
C SER A 241 -18.18 15.46 2.48
N ASN A 242 -18.71 14.25 2.35
CA ASN A 242 -19.03 13.61 1.07
C ASN A 242 -17.82 13.50 0.12
N LEU A 243 -16.60 13.37 0.64
CA LEU A 243 -15.45 12.97 -0.17
C LEU A 243 -15.44 11.45 -0.28
N PRO A 244 -15.60 10.87 -1.48
CA PRO A 244 -15.51 9.42 -1.64
C PRO A 244 -14.11 8.91 -1.30
N LYS A 245 -14.03 7.64 -0.87
CA LYS A 245 -12.76 6.93 -0.85
C LYS A 245 -12.21 6.80 -2.28
N GLY A 246 -10.91 6.88 -2.46
CA GLY A 246 -10.31 6.82 -3.78
C GLY A 246 -8.93 7.45 -3.86
N VAL A 247 -8.37 7.35 -5.05
CA VAL A 247 -7.11 7.98 -5.44
C VAL A 247 -7.45 9.24 -6.24
N TYR A 248 -6.89 10.38 -5.84
CA TYR A 248 -7.09 11.65 -6.54
C TYR A 248 -5.76 12.29 -6.87
N GLU A 249 -5.44 12.32 -8.16
CA GLU A 249 -4.23 12.92 -8.68
C GLU A 249 -4.47 14.37 -9.11
N PHE A 250 -3.42 15.19 -9.06
CA PHE A 250 -3.46 16.55 -9.59
C PHE A 250 -2.10 16.96 -10.15
N SER A 251 -2.07 18.12 -10.81
CA SER A 251 -0.81 18.73 -11.27
C SER A 251 -0.37 19.81 -10.28
N ALA A 252 0.75 19.58 -9.60
CA ALA A 252 1.30 20.52 -8.62
C ALA A 252 1.66 21.88 -9.23
N GLN A 253 1.55 22.92 -8.41
CA GLN A 253 1.96 24.29 -8.67
C GLN A 253 3.07 24.68 -7.69
N GLY A 254 4.16 25.23 -8.23
CA GLY A 254 5.32 25.65 -7.43
C GLY A 254 5.13 26.95 -6.64
N SER A 255 3.92 27.50 -6.56
CA SER A 255 3.59 28.66 -5.72
C SER A 255 2.08 28.83 -5.54
N GLY A 256 1.68 29.66 -4.57
CA GLY A 256 0.28 29.98 -4.31
C GLY A 256 -0.42 28.95 -3.42
N LEU A 257 -1.75 29.05 -3.33
CA LEU A 257 -2.57 28.21 -2.45
C LEU A 257 -3.43 27.19 -3.20
N ILE A 258 -3.30 27.12 -4.53
CA ILE A 258 -4.07 26.18 -5.37
C ILE A 258 -3.13 25.10 -5.89
N ASN A 259 -3.50 23.83 -5.70
CA ASN A 259 -2.72 22.67 -6.15
C ASN A 259 -1.24 22.76 -5.76
N ARG A 260 -0.93 23.27 -4.56
CA ARG A 260 0.45 23.31 -4.03
C ARG A 260 0.99 21.88 -3.89
N ASP A 261 2.27 21.63 -4.13
CA ASP A 261 2.85 20.32 -3.79
C ASP A 261 2.78 20.09 -2.26
N PHE A 262 2.67 18.85 -1.82
CA PHE A 262 2.46 18.50 -0.43
C PHE A 262 3.68 18.77 0.45
N ASP A 263 4.89 18.64 -0.10
CA ASP A 263 6.15 18.97 0.59
C ASP A 263 6.31 20.48 0.81
N ASP A 264 5.54 21.26 0.08
CA ASP A 264 5.55 22.72 0.06
C ASP A 264 4.46 23.33 0.96
N VAL A 265 3.60 22.50 1.56
CA VAL A 265 2.54 22.89 2.50
C VAL A 265 3.02 22.75 3.93
N THR A 266 3.16 23.87 4.63
CA THR A 266 3.65 23.92 6.01
C THR A 266 2.57 24.46 6.95
N SER A 267 2.82 24.46 8.27
CA SER A 267 1.89 24.99 9.26
C SER A 267 1.93 26.52 9.32
N ASP A 268 1.45 27.15 8.25
CA ASP A 268 1.53 28.59 7.99
C ASP A 268 0.19 29.34 8.21
N ASN A 269 -0.81 28.64 8.73
CA ASN A 269 -2.21 29.07 8.91
C ASN A 269 -3.01 29.27 7.61
N ASN A 270 -2.46 28.93 6.44
CA ASN A 270 -3.23 28.95 5.20
C ASN A 270 -4.13 27.71 5.09
N ILE A 271 -5.22 27.86 4.33
CA ILE A 271 -5.98 26.74 3.79
C ILE A 271 -5.63 26.67 2.31
N TYR A 272 -5.18 25.50 1.88
CA TYR A 272 -4.84 25.19 0.50
C TYR A 272 -6.05 24.53 -0.16
N CYS A 273 -6.32 24.89 -1.41
CA CYS A 273 -7.38 24.29 -2.19
C CYS A 273 -6.79 23.46 -3.33
N TYR A 274 -7.24 22.22 -3.43
CA TYR A 274 -6.82 21.31 -4.48
C TYR A 274 -8.00 21.11 -5.41
N GLN A 275 -7.83 21.38 -6.68
CA GLN A 275 -8.81 21.13 -7.72
C GLN A 275 -8.34 19.97 -8.58
N MET A 276 -9.18 18.94 -8.64
CA MET A 276 -9.00 17.75 -9.46
C MET A 276 -10.08 17.75 -10.54
N ASP A 277 -9.66 17.83 -11.80
CA ASP A 277 -10.56 17.82 -12.95
C ASP A 277 -10.61 16.40 -13.54
N GLY A 278 -11.79 15.76 -13.54
CA GLY A 278 -12.06 14.56 -14.32
C GLY A 278 -11.07 13.41 -14.09
N GLN A 279 -11.05 12.87 -12.86
CA GLN A 279 -10.13 11.82 -12.43
C GLN A 279 -10.81 10.44 -12.47
N GLY A 280 -10.45 9.60 -13.43
CA GLY A 280 -10.82 8.17 -13.49
C GLY A 280 -12.30 7.88 -13.24
N TRP A 281 -12.61 7.43 -12.02
CA TRP A 281 -13.93 6.97 -11.56
C TRP A 281 -14.81 8.06 -10.91
N VAL A 282 -14.30 9.29 -10.76
CA VAL A 282 -15.04 10.43 -10.18
C VAL A 282 -15.50 11.34 -11.31
N GLU A 283 -16.82 11.34 -11.55
CA GLU A 283 -17.44 12.21 -12.54
C GLU A 283 -17.47 13.66 -12.05
N GLY A 284 -16.94 14.58 -12.88
CA GLY A 284 -16.90 16.02 -12.59
C GLY A 284 -15.60 16.49 -11.93
N SER A 285 -15.56 17.78 -11.58
CA SER A 285 -14.43 18.38 -10.85
C SER A 285 -14.75 18.42 -9.36
N ILE A 286 -13.77 18.04 -8.54
CA ILE A 286 -13.86 18.07 -7.08
C ILE A 286 -12.79 18.99 -6.53
N THR A 287 -13.13 19.67 -5.44
CA THR A 287 -12.14 20.38 -4.63
C THR A 287 -11.93 19.70 -3.28
N ILE A 288 -10.68 19.73 -2.80
CA ILE A 288 -10.30 19.27 -1.46
C ILE A 288 -9.59 20.44 -0.78
N LEU A 289 -10.03 20.79 0.42
CA LEU A 289 -9.40 21.80 1.26
C LEU A 289 -8.46 21.10 2.24
N VAL A 290 -7.24 21.60 2.36
CA VAL A 290 -6.22 21.04 3.25
C VAL A 290 -5.60 22.17 4.08
N GLN A 291 -5.38 21.90 5.36
CA GLN A 291 -4.58 22.75 6.22
C GLN A 291 -3.70 21.90 7.13
N LEU A 292 -2.40 22.14 7.07
CA LEU A 292 -1.49 21.68 8.11
C LEU A 292 -1.60 22.64 9.29
N SER A 293 -2.33 22.25 10.33
CA SER A 293 -2.63 23.13 11.47
C SER A 293 -1.51 23.17 12.51
N THR A 294 -0.78 22.06 12.65
CA THR A 294 0.52 21.97 13.34
C THR A 294 1.41 21.03 12.51
N SER A 295 2.69 20.89 12.86
CA SER A 295 3.58 19.91 12.20
C SER A 295 3.09 18.45 12.26
N THR A 296 2.09 18.15 13.08
CA THR A 296 1.54 16.80 13.31
C THR A 296 0.03 16.71 13.20
N ILE A 297 -0.70 17.77 12.85
CA ILE A 297 -2.17 17.76 12.73
C ILE A 297 -2.58 18.34 11.37
N LEU A 298 -3.16 17.48 10.53
CA LEU A 298 -3.72 17.82 9.23
C LEU A 298 -5.24 17.91 9.30
N LYS A 299 -5.80 18.94 8.68
CA LYS A 299 -7.24 19.12 8.49
C LYS A 299 -7.58 18.98 7.02
N ILE A 300 -8.65 18.24 6.72
CA ILE A 300 -9.09 18.01 5.36
C ILE A 300 -10.62 17.99 5.26
N GLU A 301 -11.16 18.52 4.16
CA GLU A 301 -12.60 18.52 3.86
C GLU A 301 -12.78 18.58 2.34
N ARG A 302 -13.82 17.96 1.78
CA ARG A 302 -14.26 18.29 0.42
C ARG A 302 -14.74 19.74 0.36
N GLY A 303 -14.25 20.52 -0.59
CA GLY A 303 -14.74 21.86 -0.82
C GLY A 303 -16.16 21.87 -1.41
N ALA A 304 -16.92 22.93 -1.12
CA ALA A 304 -18.32 23.07 -1.54
C ALA A 304 -18.48 23.25 -3.05
N ASP A 305 -17.48 23.86 -3.69
CA ASP A 305 -17.49 24.19 -5.12
C ASP A 305 -16.64 23.20 -5.94
N SER A 306 -16.93 23.08 -7.22
CA SER A 306 -16.17 22.24 -8.16
C SER A 306 -14.86 22.89 -8.64
N ALA A 307 -14.61 24.15 -8.27
CA ALA A 307 -13.39 24.88 -8.61
C ALA A 307 -12.90 25.69 -7.41
N CYS A 308 -11.59 25.87 -7.29
CA CYS A 308 -11.00 26.57 -6.15
C CYS A 308 -11.33 28.07 -6.11
N GLY A 309 -11.59 28.71 -7.25
CA GLY A 309 -11.81 30.16 -7.29
C GLY A 309 -10.59 30.94 -6.76
N SER A 310 -10.81 32.10 -6.14
CA SER A 310 -9.74 32.98 -5.64
C SER A 310 -9.44 32.88 -4.14
N GLY A 311 -10.21 32.07 -3.40
CA GLY A 311 -10.20 32.09 -1.93
C GLY A 311 -10.65 33.44 -1.33
N PRO A 312 -10.50 33.62 0.01
CA PRO A 312 -10.05 32.62 0.97
C PRO A 312 -11.09 31.51 1.17
N TRP A 313 -10.62 30.31 1.51
CA TRP A 313 -11.49 29.18 1.83
C TRP A 313 -11.70 29.06 3.34
N SER A 314 -12.78 28.39 3.73
CA SER A 314 -13.10 28.05 5.11
C SER A 314 -13.70 26.65 5.17
N PHE A 315 -13.35 25.89 6.21
CA PHE A 315 -14.02 24.63 6.50
C PHE A 315 -15.48 24.87 6.89
N THR A 316 -16.38 23.99 6.45
CA THR A 316 -17.84 24.12 6.66
C THR A 316 -18.35 23.39 7.91
N GLY A 317 -17.44 22.78 8.67
CA GLY A 317 -17.74 22.02 9.89
C GLY A 317 -17.77 20.51 9.69
N SER A 318 -17.62 20.04 8.45
CA SER A 318 -17.44 18.62 8.09
C SER A 318 -15.96 18.20 8.00
N VAL A 319 -15.07 18.99 8.57
CA VAL A 319 -13.63 18.75 8.58
C VAL A 319 -13.28 17.49 9.35
N SER A 320 -12.43 16.66 8.78
CA SER A 320 -11.77 15.57 9.50
C SER A 320 -10.35 15.97 9.84
N GLU A 321 -9.90 15.54 11.02
CA GLU A 321 -8.54 15.74 11.49
C GLU A 321 -7.77 14.42 11.44
N PHE A 322 -6.52 14.52 11.01
CA PHE A 322 -5.57 13.43 10.99
C PHE A 322 -4.30 13.83 11.74
N GLU A 323 -3.60 12.84 12.26
CA GLU A 323 -2.39 13.01 13.03
C GLU A 323 -1.26 12.10 12.54
N ARG A 324 -0.04 12.54 12.82
CA ARG A 324 1.15 11.69 12.74
C ARG A 324 1.53 11.26 14.14
#